data_AF-A0AAV6T4B1-F1
#
_entry.id   AF-A0AAV6T4B1-F1
#
_cell.length_a   1.000
_cell.length_b   1.000
_cell.length_c   1.000
_cell.angle_alpha   90.00
_cell.angle_beta   90.00
_cell.angle_gamma   90.00
#
_symmetry.space_group_name_H-M   'P 1'
#
loop_
_entity.id
_entity.type
_entity.pdbx_description
1 polymer ?
#
loop_
_entity_poly.entity_id
_entity_poly.type
_entity_poly.pdbx_seq_one_letter_code
_entity_poly.pdbx_strand_id
1 'polypeptide(L)'
;MMDNNQKRNLTFFTIGLIFMLSGIEYAVILPTIWRYLQILEAPPYFLGLGLSAFSLSGLLTGPIFGFWSDRCKTTKSIILFSNLFEIAGNFMYFIGYSKWLLLSSRLVAGVGAGAGSSIFGFLTQSTRPEERAGIFAAIMACRQAGLLVGPAFNLFLRLCDFKLGPFVVNKYTSPGIFMCLLWVLLQCVVLAMYWDVPPISSEGGAMMLEMKQEQNDDDGDEEAPLMQCSEESAHTYRAVNSNQPETSTSDETETALGATTVSDPFKNFSASREFLREEVVVLLTAQFITLFNQTALETMVTPLTQRYFGFGELGNSLMYGLCGVEVILGFFFVRWLSSKVADRVVLAVGLVICCTACVWSLVFLCNPRGGKNLCTQMKHMQRHN
;
A
#
# COMPACT_ATOMS: atom_id res chain seq x y z
N MET A 1 -25.15 -18.86 12.95
CA MET A 1 -24.53 -18.54 11.64
C MET A 1 -24.30 -17.03 11.63
N MET A 2 -23.07 -16.55 11.46
CA MET A 2 -22.81 -15.08 11.47
C MET A 2 -23.47 -14.42 10.26
N ASP A 3 -24.12 -13.28 10.51
CA ASP A 3 -24.73 -12.44 9.48
C ASP A 3 -23.67 -11.84 8.54
N ASN A 4 -24.03 -11.60 7.28
CA ASN A 4 -23.11 -11.07 6.27
C ASN A 4 -22.63 -9.65 6.62
N ASN A 5 -23.47 -8.83 7.26
CA ASN A 5 -23.04 -7.52 7.77
C ASN A 5 -22.00 -7.64 8.89
N GLN A 6 -22.15 -8.63 9.77
CA GLN A 6 -21.16 -8.90 10.82
C GLN A 6 -19.82 -9.30 10.20
N LYS A 7 -19.81 -10.27 9.27
CA LYS A 7 -18.59 -10.68 8.56
C LYS A 7 -17.89 -9.49 7.88
N ARG A 8 -18.67 -8.64 7.21
CA ARG A 8 -18.15 -7.42 6.58
C ARG A 8 -17.48 -6.51 7.62
N ASN A 9 -18.17 -6.18 8.70
CA ASN A 9 -17.61 -5.29 9.73
C ASN A 9 -16.33 -5.86 10.35
N LEU A 10 -16.27 -7.18 10.60
CA LEU A 10 -15.06 -7.83 11.10
C LEU A 10 -13.90 -7.78 10.08
N THR A 11 -14.18 -7.99 8.79
CA THR A 11 -13.16 -7.86 7.73
C THR A 11 -12.62 -6.43 7.64
N PHE A 12 -13.48 -5.41 7.65
CA PHE A 12 -13.05 -4.01 7.60
C PHE A 12 -12.25 -3.60 8.84
N PHE A 13 -12.68 -4.06 10.03
CA PHE A 13 -11.92 -3.88 11.25
C PHE A 13 -10.53 -4.53 11.17
N THR A 14 -10.45 -5.76 10.65
CA THR A 14 -9.19 -6.47 10.46
C THR A 14 -8.27 -5.74 9.48
N ILE A 15 -8.80 -5.22 8.37
CA ILE A 15 -8.03 -4.39 7.42
C ILE A 15 -7.50 -3.14 8.11
N GLY A 16 -8.33 -2.44 8.89
CA GLY A 16 -7.89 -1.30 9.70
C GLY A 16 -6.75 -1.66 10.65
N LEU A 17 -6.81 -2.82 11.30
CA LEU A 17 -5.74 -3.33 12.16
C LEU A 17 -4.45 -3.61 11.39
N ILE A 18 -4.50 -4.22 10.20
CA ILE A 18 -3.30 -4.45 9.36
C ILE A 18 -2.59 -3.13 9.08
N PHE A 19 -3.32 -2.12 8.62
CA PHE A 19 -2.74 -0.80 8.32
C PHE A 19 -2.25 -0.07 9.57
N MET A 20 -2.97 -0.19 10.69
CA MET A 20 -2.53 0.36 11.98
C MET A 20 -1.22 -0.29 12.46
N LEU A 21 -1.10 -1.61 12.40
CA LEU A 21 0.12 -2.33 12.78
C LEU A 21 1.29 -1.96 11.86
N SER A 22 1.05 -1.83 10.55
CA SER A 22 2.06 -1.31 9.61
C SER A 22 2.55 0.10 9.98
N GLY A 23 1.64 0.98 10.42
CA GLY A 23 1.98 2.29 10.95
C GLY A 23 2.81 2.22 12.23
N ILE A 24 2.44 1.35 13.17
CA ILE A 24 3.20 1.12 14.42
C ILE A 24 4.61 0.62 14.09
N GLU A 25 4.75 -0.35 13.20
CA GLU A 25 6.06 -0.89 12.80
C GLU A 25 6.99 0.23 12.35
N TYR A 26 6.51 1.02 11.39
CA TYR A 26 7.30 2.10 10.80
C TYR A 26 7.75 3.10 11.88
N ALA A 27 6.84 3.53 12.76
CA ALA A 27 7.14 4.52 13.78
C ALA A 27 7.98 3.99 14.95
N VAL A 28 7.98 2.68 15.23
CA VAL A 28 8.87 2.08 16.23
C VAL A 28 10.30 1.95 15.66
N ILE A 29 10.42 1.56 14.40
CA ILE A 29 11.72 1.28 13.76
C ILE A 29 12.45 2.55 13.34
N LEU A 30 11.75 3.56 12.82
CA LEU A 30 12.37 4.77 12.26
C LEU A 30 13.30 5.52 13.25
N PRO A 31 12.94 5.74 14.54
CA PRO A 31 13.82 6.44 15.48
C PRO A 31 15.03 5.61 15.94
N THR A 32 14.95 4.28 15.84
CA THR A 32 15.94 3.34 16.41
C THR A 32 16.93 2.82 15.37
N ILE A 33 16.51 2.64 14.11
CA ILE A 33 17.30 2.02 13.04
C ILE A 33 18.63 2.74 12.77
N TRP A 34 18.68 4.07 12.88
CA TRP A 34 19.91 4.84 12.67
C TRP A 34 21.00 4.47 13.68
N ARG A 35 20.66 4.44 14.98
CA ARG A 35 21.60 4.03 16.03
C ARG A 35 21.93 2.56 15.93
N TYR A 36 20.98 1.72 15.54
CA TYR A 36 21.22 0.29 15.33
C TYR A 36 22.25 0.04 14.23
N LEU A 37 22.14 0.74 13.10
CA LEU A 37 23.10 0.68 12.00
C LEU A 37 24.49 1.18 12.42
N GLN A 38 24.59 2.20 13.28
CA GLN A 38 25.88 2.66 13.83
C GLN A 38 26.56 1.59 14.70
N ILE A 39 25.79 0.85 15.50
CA ILE A 39 26.31 -0.25 16.32
C ILE A 39 26.83 -1.40 15.45
N LEU A 40 26.22 -1.63 14.30
CA LEU A 40 26.65 -2.61 13.29
C LEU A 40 27.75 -2.09 12.36
N GLU A 41 28.37 -0.95 12.68
CA GLU A 41 29.43 -0.29 11.89
C GLU A 41 29.04 -0.12 10.41
N ALA A 42 27.77 0.20 10.16
CA ALA A 42 27.25 0.42 8.83
C ALA A 42 27.55 1.86 8.36
N PRO A 43 27.97 2.04 7.10
CA PRO A 43 28.08 3.36 6.49
C PRO A 43 26.75 4.12 6.52
N PRO A 44 26.73 5.47 6.61
CA PRO A 44 25.50 6.25 6.72
C PRO A 44 24.45 6.02 5.62
N TYR A 45 24.88 5.71 4.39
CA TYR A 45 23.97 5.44 3.27
C TYR A 45 23.13 4.17 3.46
N PHE A 46 23.53 3.25 4.36
CA PHE A 46 22.74 2.06 4.67
C PHE A 46 21.38 2.39 5.31
N LEU A 47 21.25 3.55 5.95
CA LEU A 47 19.95 4.00 6.47
C LEU A 47 18.95 4.16 5.31
N GLY A 48 19.37 4.88 4.27
CA GLY A 48 18.56 5.07 3.06
C GLY A 48 18.24 3.73 2.40
N LEU A 49 19.25 2.86 2.23
CA LEU A 49 19.05 1.52 1.67
C LEU A 49 18.06 0.67 2.49
N GLY A 50 18.15 0.71 3.82
CA GLY A 50 17.28 -0.05 4.71
C GLY A 50 15.82 0.42 4.63
N LEU A 51 15.58 1.73 4.61
CA LEU A 51 14.22 2.27 4.47
C LEU A 51 13.66 2.04 3.07
N SER A 52 14.46 2.24 2.02
CA SER A 52 14.02 2.03 0.64
C SER A 52 13.81 0.56 0.30
N ALA A 53 14.57 -0.37 0.91
CA ALA A 53 14.46 -1.80 0.68
C ALA A 53 13.05 -2.33 0.98
N PHE A 54 12.45 -1.88 2.08
CA PHE A 54 11.08 -2.24 2.45
C PHE A 54 10.07 -1.79 1.37
N SER A 55 10.16 -0.53 0.94
CA SER A 55 9.28 0.00 -0.11
C SER A 55 9.53 -0.64 -1.46
N LEU A 56 10.78 -0.98 -1.79
CA LEU A 56 11.15 -1.61 -3.05
C LEU A 56 10.59 -3.02 -3.17
N SER A 57 10.73 -3.85 -2.14
CA SER A 57 10.14 -5.20 -2.19
C SER A 57 8.62 -5.14 -2.24
N GLY A 58 7.98 -4.25 -1.48
CA GLY A 58 6.52 -4.03 -1.55
C GLY A 58 6.04 -3.53 -2.92
N LEU A 59 6.80 -2.67 -3.58
CA LEU A 59 6.52 -2.20 -4.94
C LEU A 59 6.56 -3.35 -5.95
N LEU A 60 7.55 -4.25 -5.82
CA LEU A 60 7.71 -5.39 -6.73
C LEU A 60 6.67 -6.48 -6.48
N THR A 61 6.30 -6.73 -5.22
CA THR A 61 5.35 -7.78 -4.85
C THR A 61 3.90 -7.34 -5.00
N GLY A 62 3.62 -6.04 -4.93
CA GLY A 62 2.29 -5.47 -5.08
C GLY A 62 1.57 -5.94 -6.36
N PRO A 63 2.13 -5.76 -7.56
CA PRO A 63 1.51 -6.25 -8.80
C PRO A 63 1.34 -7.78 -8.84
N ILE A 64 2.29 -8.53 -8.27
CA ILE A 64 2.25 -10.00 -8.24
C ILE A 64 1.06 -10.47 -7.39
N PHE A 65 0.90 -9.90 -6.20
CA PHE A 65 -0.21 -10.19 -5.31
C PHE A 65 -1.54 -9.63 -5.83
N GLY A 66 -1.53 -8.51 -6.54
CA GLY A 66 -2.71 -8.00 -7.25
C GLY A 66 -3.21 -8.99 -8.29
N PHE A 67 -2.33 -9.45 -9.18
CA PHE A 67 -2.66 -10.44 -10.20
C PHE A 67 -3.14 -11.78 -9.60
N TRP A 68 -2.48 -12.23 -8.53
CA TRP A 68 -2.93 -13.43 -7.80
C TRP A 68 -4.35 -13.21 -7.23
N SER A 69 -4.60 -12.07 -6.60
CA SER A 69 -5.91 -11.74 -6.02
C SER A 69 -7.01 -11.75 -7.07
N ASP A 70 -6.75 -11.16 -8.23
CA ASP A 70 -7.72 -11.08 -9.33
C ASP A 70 -8.06 -12.46 -9.92
N ARG A 71 -7.06 -13.36 -9.98
CA ARG A 71 -7.25 -14.73 -10.50
C ARG A 71 -7.95 -15.64 -9.50
N CYS A 72 -7.54 -15.60 -8.24
CA CYS A 72 -8.00 -16.57 -7.24
C CYS A 72 -9.20 -16.08 -6.43
N LYS A 73 -9.54 -14.78 -6.48
CA LYS A 73 -10.61 -14.13 -5.69
C LYS A 73 -10.53 -14.40 -4.17
N THR A 74 -9.35 -14.80 -3.68
CA THR A 74 -9.10 -15.15 -2.28
C THR A 74 -8.07 -14.20 -1.68
N THR A 75 -8.57 -13.06 -1.19
CA THR A 75 -7.71 -12.02 -0.61
C THR A 75 -7.14 -12.49 0.73
N LYS A 76 -7.92 -13.26 1.49
CA LYS A 76 -7.49 -13.83 2.78
C LYS A 76 -6.19 -14.63 2.67
N SER A 77 -6.07 -15.51 1.68
CA SER A 77 -4.88 -16.36 1.50
C SER A 77 -3.63 -15.53 1.22
N ILE A 78 -3.77 -14.45 0.43
CA ILE A 78 -2.67 -13.54 0.11
C ILE A 78 -2.23 -12.78 1.35
N ILE A 79 -3.18 -12.25 2.14
CA ILE A 79 -2.86 -11.58 3.42
C ILE A 79 -2.11 -12.54 4.34
N LEU A 80 -2.62 -13.76 4.53
CA LEU A 80 -1.98 -14.76 5.40
C LEU A 80 -0.59 -15.14 4.93
N PHE A 81 -0.38 -15.32 3.62
CA PHE A 81 0.92 -15.64 3.04
C PHE A 81 1.91 -14.48 3.19
N SER A 82 1.48 -13.26 2.84
CA SER A 82 2.27 -12.05 2.94
C SER A 82 2.71 -11.75 4.38
N ASN A 83 1.82 -11.97 5.35
CA ASN A 83 2.11 -11.73 6.76
C ASN A 83 3.17 -12.69 7.32
N LEU A 84 3.36 -13.88 6.73
CA LEU A 84 4.49 -14.75 7.10
C LEU A 84 5.84 -14.10 6.77
N PHE A 85 5.93 -13.34 5.68
CA PHE A 85 7.13 -12.58 5.34
C PHE A 85 7.33 -11.41 6.30
N GLU A 86 6.26 -10.75 6.74
CA GLU A 86 6.33 -9.70 7.75
C GLU A 86 6.87 -10.23 9.09
N ILE A 87 6.38 -11.39 9.54
CA ILE A 87 6.84 -12.09 10.74
C ILE A 87 8.32 -12.48 10.58
N ALA A 88 8.68 -13.12 9.48
CA ALA A 88 10.05 -13.54 9.21
C ALA A 88 11.02 -12.34 9.14
N GLY A 89 10.63 -11.26 8.47
CA GLY A 89 11.41 -10.04 8.35
C GLY A 89 11.62 -9.36 9.71
N ASN A 90 10.58 -9.24 10.53
CA ASN A 90 10.70 -8.68 11.88
C ASN A 90 11.54 -9.56 12.82
N PHE A 91 11.46 -10.88 12.67
CA PHE A 91 12.33 -11.81 13.40
C PHE A 91 13.80 -11.69 12.96
N MET A 92 14.07 -11.57 11.65
CA MET A 92 15.42 -11.31 11.14
C MET A 92 16.00 -9.97 11.65
N TYR A 93 15.16 -8.93 11.75
CA TYR A 93 15.55 -7.64 12.31
C TYR A 93 15.96 -7.75 13.78
N PHE A 94 15.22 -8.54 14.56
CA PHE A 94 15.54 -8.84 15.95
C PHE A 94 16.91 -9.51 16.11
N ILE A 95 17.22 -10.51 15.28
CA ILE A 95 18.51 -11.20 15.32
C ILE A 95 19.67 -10.23 15.02
N GLY A 96 19.53 -9.48 13.92
CA GLY A 96 20.38 -8.38 13.45
C GLY A 96 21.87 -8.37 13.82
N TYR A 97 22.55 -9.52 13.72
CA TYR A 97 24.00 -9.63 13.92
C TYR A 97 24.85 -8.90 12.87
N SER A 98 24.26 -8.52 11.73
CA SER A 98 24.97 -7.93 10.61
C SER A 98 24.11 -6.89 9.91
N LYS A 99 24.75 -5.82 9.41
CA LYS A 99 24.08 -4.79 8.59
C LYS A 99 23.39 -5.35 7.34
N TRP A 100 23.94 -6.43 6.76
CA TRP A 100 23.32 -7.12 5.64
C TRP A 100 22.08 -7.91 6.05
N LEU A 101 22.10 -8.54 7.24
CA LEU A 101 20.92 -9.22 7.77
C LEU A 101 19.82 -8.21 8.08
N LEU A 102 20.17 -7.04 8.62
CA LEU A 102 19.22 -5.94 8.84
C LEU A 102 18.63 -5.45 7.51
N LEU A 103 19.44 -5.25 6.47
CA LEU A 103 18.94 -4.89 5.14
C LEU A 103 18.01 -5.97 4.56
N SER A 104 18.42 -7.24 4.62
CA SER A 104 17.59 -8.37 4.18
C SER A 104 16.29 -8.48 4.97
N SER A 105 16.31 -8.17 6.26
CA SER A 105 15.09 -8.14 7.10
C SER A 105 14.05 -7.16 6.55
N ARG A 106 14.49 -5.99 6.04
CA ARG A 106 13.62 -4.98 5.46
C ARG A 106 13.08 -5.41 4.10
N LEU A 107 13.90 -6.07 3.27
CA LEU A 107 13.45 -6.67 2.01
C LEU A 107 12.37 -7.73 2.25
N VAL A 108 12.62 -8.66 3.19
CA VAL A 108 11.70 -9.74 3.53
C VAL A 108 10.41 -9.17 4.12
N ALA A 109 10.49 -8.26 5.09
CA ALA A 109 9.31 -7.59 5.63
C ALA A 109 8.51 -6.89 4.52
N GLY A 110 9.17 -6.10 3.64
CA GLY A 110 8.45 -5.38 2.59
C GLY A 110 7.70 -6.26 1.57
N VAL A 111 8.01 -7.56 1.46
CA VAL A 111 7.16 -8.49 0.69
C VAL A 111 5.74 -8.51 1.25
N GLY A 112 5.59 -8.50 2.58
CA GLY A 112 4.32 -8.47 3.28
C GLY A 112 3.51 -7.20 3.00
N ALA A 113 4.18 -6.04 2.94
CA ALA A 113 3.58 -4.76 2.56
C ALA A 113 2.91 -4.79 1.17
N GLY A 114 3.36 -5.67 0.26
CA GLY A 114 2.76 -5.86 -1.05
C GLY A 114 1.28 -6.26 -1.01
N ALA A 115 0.81 -6.90 0.07
CA ALA A 115 -0.61 -7.30 0.18
C ALA A 115 -1.59 -6.13 0.21
N GLY A 116 -1.09 -4.89 0.42
CA GLY A 116 -1.89 -3.68 0.27
C GLY A 116 -2.59 -3.59 -1.08
N SER A 117 -1.96 -4.04 -2.18
CA SER A 117 -2.57 -4.03 -3.52
C SER A 117 -3.82 -4.90 -3.59
N SER A 118 -3.74 -6.12 -3.05
CA SER A 118 -4.86 -7.07 -2.98
C SER A 118 -5.97 -6.55 -2.07
N ILE A 119 -5.63 -5.90 -0.95
CA ILE A 119 -6.60 -5.29 -0.05
C ILE A 119 -7.34 -4.14 -0.74
N PHE A 120 -6.64 -3.24 -1.43
CA PHE A 120 -7.29 -2.17 -2.18
C PHE A 120 -8.16 -2.73 -3.32
N GLY A 121 -7.69 -3.75 -4.04
CA GLY A 121 -8.49 -4.49 -5.03
C GLY A 121 -9.79 -5.03 -4.43
N PHE A 122 -9.71 -5.77 -3.33
CA PHE A 122 -10.86 -6.27 -2.59
C PHE A 122 -11.83 -5.15 -2.19
N LEU A 123 -11.31 -4.09 -1.57
CA LEU A 123 -12.15 -2.96 -1.15
C LEU A 123 -12.85 -2.30 -2.33
N THR A 124 -12.19 -2.13 -3.48
CA THR A 124 -12.88 -1.59 -4.66
C THR A 124 -14.05 -2.45 -5.13
N GLN A 125 -13.96 -3.78 -4.99
CA GLN A 125 -15.02 -4.71 -5.39
C GLN A 125 -16.13 -4.85 -4.35
N SER A 126 -15.79 -4.64 -3.07
CA SER A 126 -16.70 -4.82 -1.94
C SER A 126 -17.30 -3.52 -1.38
N THR A 127 -17.06 -2.37 -2.03
CA THR A 127 -17.58 -1.05 -1.61
C THR A 127 -18.27 -0.33 -2.75
N ARG A 128 -19.31 0.45 -2.43
CA ARG A 128 -20.00 1.27 -3.43
C ARG A 128 -19.13 2.48 -3.84
N PRO A 129 -19.24 2.98 -5.08
CA PRO A 129 -18.46 4.13 -5.53
C PRO A 129 -18.60 5.36 -4.63
N GLU A 130 -19.79 5.60 -4.03
CA GLU A 130 -20.04 6.77 -3.19
C GLU A 130 -19.30 6.71 -1.83
N GLU A 131 -19.11 5.52 -1.26
CA GLU A 131 -18.50 5.33 0.08
C GLU A 131 -17.01 4.96 0.01
N ARG A 132 -16.52 4.52 -1.15
CA ARG A 132 -15.15 4.01 -1.37
C ARG A 132 -14.08 4.99 -0.92
N ALA A 133 -14.22 6.27 -1.28
CA ALA A 133 -13.26 7.30 -0.89
C ALA A 133 -13.20 7.47 0.64
N GLY A 134 -14.35 7.44 1.31
CA GLY A 134 -14.43 7.51 2.77
C GLY A 134 -13.78 6.31 3.46
N ILE A 135 -13.96 5.11 2.90
CA ILE A 135 -13.35 3.88 3.41
C ILE A 135 -11.83 3.89 3.24
N PHE A 136 -11.32 4.31 2.08
CA PHE A 136 -9.88 4.48 1.86
C PHE A 136 -9.29 5.51 2.81
N ALA A 137 -9.97 6.63 3.03
CA ALA A 137 -9.55 7.63 4.01
C ALA A 137 -9.53 7.06 5.43
N ALA A 138 -10.53 6.26 5.83
CA ALA A 138 -10.56 5.63 7.15
C ALA A 138 -9.41 4.65 7.37
N ILE A 139 -9.09 3.81 6.37
CA ILE A 139 -7.97 2.86 6.43
C ILE A 139 -6.63 3.58 6.53
N MET A 140 -6.44 4.65 5.74
CA MET A 140 -5.23 5.48 5.83
C MET A 140 -5.14 6.21 7.16
N ALA A 141 -6.27 6.64 7.74
CA ALA A 141 -6.32 7.20 9.09
C ALA A 141 -5.92 6.16 10.15
N CYS A 142 -6.31 4.88 10.01
CA CYS A 142 -5.82 3.81 10.89
C CYS A 142 -4.29 3.66 10.82
N ARG A 143 -3.70 3.71 9.63
CA ARG A 143 -2.23 3.72 9.47
C ARG A 143 -1.59 4.92 10.18
N GLN A 144 -2.19 6.10 10.02
CA GLN A 144 -1.70 7.31 10.66
C GLN A 144 -1.82 7.28 12.19
N ALA A 145 -2.89 6.69 12.72
CA ALA A 145 -3.04 6.44 14.14
C ALA A 145 -1.94 5.48 14.65
N GLY A 146 -1.60 4.44 13.88
CA GLY A 146 -0.47 3.57 14.19
C GLY A 146 0.87 4.31 14.29
N LEU A 147 1.12 5.22 13.34
CA LEU A 147 2.32 6.07 13.36
C LEU A 147 2.40 6.98 14.60
N LEU A 148 1.25 7.45 15.11
CA LEU A 148 1.19 8.23 16.35
C LEU A 148 1.52 7.36 17.58
N VAL A 149 0.96 6.15 17.63
CA VAL A 149 1.09 5.28 18.81
C VAL A 149 2.48 4.64 18.88
N GLY A 150 3.15 4.41 17.74
CA GLY A 150 4.46 3.78 17.65
C GLY A 150 5.54 4.37 18.58
N PRO A 151 5.78 5.69 18.61
CA PRO A 151 6.79 6.28 19.47
C PRO A 151 6.50 6.13 20.97
N ALA A 152 5.22 5.97 21.36
CA ALA A 152 4.87 5.65 22.74
C ALA A 152 5.33 4.23 23.13
N PHE A 153 5.23 3.25 22.23
CA PHE A 153 5.78 1.91 22.47
C PHE A 153 7.29 1.92 22.62
N ASN A 154 8.02 2.81 21.92
CA ASN A 154 9.46 2.94 22.08
C ASN A 154 9.88 3.28 23.53
N LEU A 155 9.05 4.02 24.29
CA LEU A 155 9.34 4.30 25.71
C LEU A 155 9.37 3.02 26.55
N PHE A 156 8.48 2.06 26.27
CA PHE A 156 8.44 0.76 26.93
C PHE A 156 9.55 -0.16 26.41
N LEU A 157 9.73 -0.23 25.10
CA LEU A 157 10.72 -1.10 24.45
C LEU A 157 12.16 -0.75 24.82
N ARG A 158 12.41 0.50 25.19
CA ARG A 158 13.70 0.95 25.72
C ARG A 158 14.05 0.31 27.08
N LEU A 159 13.04 -0.02 27.88
CA LEU A 159 13.22 -0.65 29.20
C LEU A 159 13.50 -2.16 29.10
N CYS A 160 13.27 -2.75 27.93
CA CYS A 160 13.58 -4.15 27.67
C CYS A 160 15.09 -4.34 27.47
N ASP A 161 15.78 -4.75 28.53
CA ASP A 161 17.16 -5.23 28.49
C ASP A 161 17.26 -6.59 29.19
N PHE A 162 17.10 -7.66 28.41
CA PHE A 162 17.18 -9.02 28.91
C PHE A 162 17.79 -9.96 27.87
N LYS A 163 18.37 -11.07 28.34
CA LYS A 163 18.96 -12.10 27.48
C LYS A 163 17.96 -13.23 27.30
N LEU A 164 17.53 -13.49 26.07
CA LEU A 164 16.69 -14.63 25.73
C LEU A 164 17.58 -15.71 25.09
N GLY A 165 18.20 -16.54 25.95
CA GLY A 165 19.16 -17.56 25.50
C GLY A 165 20.38 -16.93 24.80
N PRO A 166 20.71 -17.32 23.55
CA PRO A 166 21.84 -16.73 22.81
C PRO A 166 21.55 -15.31 22.30
N PHE A 167 20.30 -14.85 22.32
CA PHE A 167 19.90 -13.56 21.77
C PHE A 167 19.82 -12.50 22.87
N VAL A 168 20.43 -11.34 22.61
CA VAL A 168 20.35 -10.17 23.51
C VAL A 168 19.19 -9.30 23.05
N VAL A 169 18.16 -9.22 23.89
CA VAL A 169 17.06 -8.28 23.69
C VAL A 169 17.46 -6.97 24.35
N ASN A 170 17.80 -5.99 23.52
CA ASN A 170 18.09 -4.64 23.96
C ASN A 170 17.10 -3.69 23.28
N LYS A 171 17.13 -2.42 23.66
CA LYS A 171 16.33 -1.34 23.06
C LYS A 171 16.34 -1.21 21.52
N TYR A 172 17.33 -1.77 20.81
CA TYR A 172 17.44 -1.69 19.35
C TYR A 172 16.92 -2.95 18.65
N THR A 173 17.06 -4.10 19.32
CA THR A 173 16.52 -5.38 18.83
C THR A 173 15.08 -5.59 19.27
N SER A 174 14.65 -5.00 20.39
CA SER A 174 13.31 -5.12 20.96
C SER A 174 12.16 -4.68 20.04
N PRO A 175 12.29 -3.65 19.18
CA PRO A 175 11.31 -3.37 18.13
C PRO A 175 10.99 -4.58 17.23
N GLY A 176 12.01 -5.33 16.82
CA GLY A 176 11.84 -6.46 15.90
C GLY A 176 11.03 -7.59 16.52
N ILE A 177 11.35 -7.99 17.75
CA ILE A 177 10.61 -9.07 18.43
C ILE A 177 9.20 -8.63 18.83
N PHE A 178 9.04 -7.38 19.27
CA PHE A 178 7.73 -6.82 19.58
C PHE A 178 6.80 -6.84 18.36
N MET A 179 7.28 -6.33 17.23
CA MET A 179 6.51 -6.35 15.99
C MET A 179 6.28 -7.77 15.49
N CYS A 180 7.27 -8.66 15.59
CA CYS A 180 7.10 -10.08 15.25
C CYS A 180 5.92 -10.72 16.02
N LEU A 181 5.84 -10.47 17.33
CA LEU A 181 4.73 -10.99 18.16
C LEU A 181 3.38 -10.37 17.77
N LEU A 182 3.33 -9.08 17.47
CA LEU A 182 2.11 -8.41 17.00
C LEU A 182 1.64 -8.95 15.65
N TRP A 183 2.55 -9.19 14.70
CA TRP A 183 2.21 -9.78 13.40
C TRP A 183 1.78 -11.25 13.51
N VAL A 184 2.34 -12.02 14.45
CA VAL A 184 1.85 -13.37 14.79
C VAL A 184 0.43 -13.31 15.36
N LEU A 185 0.17 -12.38 16.29
CA LEU A 185 -1.18 -12.18 16.81
C LEU A 185 -2.15 -11.78 15.69
N LEU A 186 -1.72 -10.90 14.78
CA LEU A 186 -2.50 -10.50 13.62
C LEU A 186 -2.78 -11.68 12.69
N GLN A 187 -1.84 -12.61 12.50
CA GLN A 187 -2.08 -13.85 11.74
C GLN A 187 -3.27 -14.63 12.31
N CYS A 188 -3.33 -14.78 13.64
CA CYS A 188 -4.45 -15.43 14.33
C CYS A 188 -5.76 -14.64 14.16
N VAL A 189 -5.70 -13.31 14.25
CA VAL A 189 -6.86 -12.44 14.03
C VAL A 189 -7.37 -12.55 12.59
N VAL A 190 -6.51 -12.55 11.58
CA VAL A 190 -6.92 -12.71 10.17
C VAL A 190 -7.56 -14.08 9.94
N LEU A 191 -7.02 -15.14 10.54
CA LEU A 191 -7.64 -16.46 10.47
C LEU A 191 -9.06 -16.47 11.05
N ALA A 192 -9.25 -15.83 12.21
CA ALA A 192 -10.51 -15.84 12.94
C ALA A 192 -11.54 -14.80 12.47
N MET A 193 -11.10 -13.62 12.00
CA MET A 193 -11.95 -12.44 11.78
C MET A 193 -12.01 -11.97 10.32
N TYR A 194 -11.14 -12.46 9.43
CA TYR A 194 -11.18 -12.08 8.02
C TYR A 194 -12.04 -13.07 7.22
N TRP A 195 -13.08 -12.56 6.58
CA TRP A 195 -13.87 -13.28 5.58
C TRP A 195 -13.78 -12.59 4.23
N ASP A 196 -13.54 -13.36 3.18
CA ASP A 196 -13.69 -12.90 1.80
C ASP A 196 -15.20 -12.66 1.56
N VAL A 197 -15.61 -11.40 1.63
CA VAL A 197 -17.00 -10.98 1.39
C VAL A 197 -17.28 -11.05 -0.11
N PRO A 198 -18.41 -11.63 -0.56
CA PRO A 198 -18.73 -11.67 -1.99
C PRO A 198 -18.85 -10.25 -2.58
N PRO A 199 -18.45 -10.06 -3.85
CA PRO A 199 -18.50 -8.77 -4.51
C PRO A 199 -19.96 -8.29 -4.66
N ILE A 200 -20.17 -6.97 -4.53
CA ILE A 200 -21.50 -6.32 -4.54
C ILE A 200 -22.28 -6.62 -5.84
N SER A 201 -21.60 -6.93 -6.94
CA SER A 201 -22.22 -7.28 -8.23
C SER A 201 -23.12 -8.52 -8.17
N SER A 202 -22.97 -9.39 -7.17
CA SER A 202 -23.82 -10.58 -7.02
C SER A 202 -25.23 -10.24 -6.54
N GLU A 203 -25.44 -9.14 -5.82
CA GLU A 203 -26.77 -8.72 -5.35
C GLU A 203 -27.47 -7.83 -6.40
N GLY A 204 -26.74 -6.92 -7.04
CA GLY A 204 -27.30 -6.04 -8.08
C GLY A 204 -27.63 -6.77 -9.39
N GLY A 205 -26.82 -7.76 -9.77
CA GLY A 205 -27.07 -8.57 -10.98
C GLY A 205 -28.25 -9.53 -10.82
N ALA A 206 -28.45 -10.07 -9.61
CA ALA A 206 -29.60 -10.92 -9.29
C ALA A 206 -30.90 -10.10 -9.22
N MET A 207 -30.88 -8.92 -8.59
CA MET A 207 -32.05 -8.03 -8.54
C MET A 207 -32.43 -7.44 -9.91
N MET A 208 -31.45 -7.21 -10.78
CA MET A 208 -31.69 -6.74 -12.16
C MET A 208 -32.13 -7.89 -13.09
N LEU A 209 -31.75 -9.14 -12.80
CA LEU A 209 -32.31 -10.33 -13.44
C LEU A 209 -33.73 -10.61 -12.94
N GLU A 210 -34.00 -10.48 -11.64
CA GLU A 210 -35.35 -10.61 -11.06
C GLU A 210 -36.28 -9.51 -11.59
N MET A 211 -35.86 -8.24 -11.64
CA MET A 211 -36.65 -7.18 -12.27
C MET A 211 -36.90 -7.43 -13.76
N LYS A 212 -35.93 -7.97 -14.48
CA LYS A 212 -36.09 -8.27 -15.92
C LYS A 212 -36.91 -9.54 -16.17
N GLN A 213 -37.01 -10.42 -15.18
CA GLN A 213 -37.79 -11.65 -15.23
C GLN A 213 -39.24 -11.39 -14.79
N GLU A 214 -39.45 -10.58 -13.75
CA GLU A 214 -40.78 -10.06 -13.38
C GLU A 214 -41.37 -9.15 -14.47
N GLN A 215 -40.54 -8.38 -15.17
CA GLN A 215 -40.98 -7.53 -16.28
C GLN A 215 -41.23 -8.30 -17.59
N ASN A 216 -40.75 -9.55 -17.69
CA ASN A 216 -41.07 -10.46 -18.80
C ASN A 216 -42.23 -11.41 -18.49
N ASP A 217 -42.59 -11.60 -17.20
CA ASP A 217 -43.71 -12.45 -16.78
C ASP A 217 -45.05 -11.67 -16.68
N ASP A 218 -45.05 -10.34 -16.79
CA ASP A 218 -46.27 -9.49 -16.78
C ASP A 218 -46.79 -9.13 -18.19
N ASP A 219 -46.01 -9.38 -19.25
CA ASP A 219 -46.46 -9.28 -20.65
C ASP A 219 -46.78 -10.68 -21.19
N GLY A 220 -47.91 -11.23 -20.74
CA GLY A 220 -48.57 -12.36 -21.38
C GLY A 220 -49.36 -11.91 -22.60
N ASP A 221 -49.22 -12.69 -23.68
CA ASP A 221 -50.01 -12.69 -24.93
C ASP A 221 -49.49 -11.81 -26.08
N GLU A 222 -48.61 -12.35 -26.93
CA GLU A 222 -48.98 -12.74 -28.32
C GLU A 222 -47.79 -13.29 -29.13
N GLU A 223 -48.07 -14.40 -29.82
CA GLU A 223 -47.43 -14.98 -31.01
C GLU A 223 -45.96 -15.47 -30.96
N ALA A 224 -45.82 -16.80 -30.89
CA ALA A 224 -44.69 -17.51 -31.49
C ALA A 224 -44.71 -17.37 -33.03
N PRO A 225 -43.53 -17.44 -33.69
CA PRO A 225 -43.45 -18.45 -34.74
C PRO A 225 -42.12 -19.23 -34.77
N LEU A 226 -42.30 -20.53 -35.00
CA LEU A 226 -41.32 -21.52 -35.42
C LEU A 226 -41.05 -21.40 -36.94
N MET A 227 -39.79 -21.62 -37.31
CA MET A 227 -39.30 -22.27 -38.55
C MET A 227 -39.44 -21.61 -39.94
N GLN A 228 -38.28 -21.58 -40.63
CA GLN A 228 -38.05 -21.96 -42.04
C GLN A 228 -38.35 -20.92 -43.14
N CYS A 229 -37.33 -20.47 -43.88
CA CYS A 229 -36.98 -20.99 -45.22
C CYS A 229 -35.87 -20.15 -45.88
N SER A 230 -35.24 -20.77 -46.86
CA SER A 230 -34.01 -20.43 -47.57
C SER A 230 -34.16 -19.40 -48.69
N GLU A 231 -33.02 -18.79 -49.03
CA GLU A 231 -32.52 -18.39 -50.37
C GLU A 231 -33.25 -17.40 -51.31
N GLU A 232 -32.40 -16.49 -51.84
CA GLU A 232 -32.45 -15.78 -53.13
C GLU A 232 -33.53 -14.69 -53.34
N SER A 233 -33.27 -13.50 -53.92
CA SER A 233 -32.24 -13.04 -54.84
C SER A 233 -32.23 -11.49 -54.99
N ALA A 234 -31.08 -10.98 -55.50
CA ALA A 234 -30.90 -9.84 -56.40
C ALA A 234 -31.08 -8.37 -55.90
N HIS A 235 -29.96 -7.61 -55.84
CA HIS A 235 -29.52 -6.74 -56.95
C HIS A 235 -28.31 -5.82 -56.61
N THR A 236 -27.27 -5.88 -57.46
CA THR A 236 -26.41 -4.76 -57.93
C THR A 236 -25.45 -4.13 -56.90
N TYR A 237 -24.11 -4.22 -57.01
CA TYR A 237 -23.25 -3.63 -58.06
C TYR A 237 -21.96 -4.43 -58.31
N ARG A 238 -21.48 -4.25 -59.54
CA ARG A 238 -20.45 -4.96 -60.30
C ARG A 238 -19.07 -4.29 -60.14
N ALA A 239 -18.03 -5.09 -59.89
CA ALA A 239 -16.67 -4.82 -60.34
C ALA A 239 -15.98 -6.15 -60.71
N VAL A 240 -15.20 -6.11 -61.78
CA VAL A 240 -14.87 -7.21 -62.69
C VAL A 240 -13.38 -7.58 -62.58
N ASN A 241 -13.09 -8.87 -62.84
CA ASN A 241 -11.80 -9.50 -63.16
C ASN A 241 -10.81 -9.74 -61.99
N SER A 242 -10.11 -10.87 -61.88
CA SER A 242 -9.88 -11.99 -62.79
C SER A 242 -9.18 -13.16 -62.06
N ASN A 243 -9.46 -14.38 -62.52
CA ASN A 243 -8.64 -15.62 -62.45
C ASN A 243 -8.78 -16.57 -61.23
N GLN A 244 -9.66 -17.56 -61.41
CA GLN A 244 -9.57 -18.95 -60.91
C GLN A 244 -8.47 -19.73 -61.68
N PRO A 245 -7.98 -20.93 -61.25
CA PRO A 245 -8.78 -22.12 -60.89
C PRO A 245 -8.39 -22.76 -59.53
N GLU A 246 -9.37 -23.16 -58.73
CA GLU A 246 -9.81 -24.55 -58.53
C GLU A 246 -8.71 -25.55 -58.13
N THR A 247 -8.78 -26.02 -56.90
CA THR A 247 -8.49 -27.43 -56.59
C THR A 247 -9.40 -27.86 -55.44
N SER A 248 -10.32 -28.76 -55.77
CA SER A 248 -11.09 -29.59 -54.87
C SER A 248 -10.17 -30.57 -54.12
N THR A 249 -10.45 -30.86 -52.85
CA THR A 249 -10.80 -32.21 -52.34
C THR A 249 -10.86 -32.25 -50.81
N SER A 250 -11.80 -33.08 -50.34
CA SER A 250 -11.84 -33.88 -49.11
C SER A 250 -12.07 -33.20 -47.76
N ASP A 251 -13.31 -33.34 -47.29
CA ASP A 251 -13.68 -33.99 -46.02
C ASP A 251 -12.55 -34.25 -45.03
N GLU A 252 -12.58 -33.58 -43.87
CA GLU A 252 -12.39 -34.23 -42.57
C GLU A 252 -13.29 -33.57 -41.52
N THR A 253 -14.06 -34.43 -40.85
CA THR A 253 -14.91 -34.12 -39.72
C THR A 253 -14.04 -34.17 -38.46
N GLU A 254 -13.72 -33.03 -37.85
CA GLU A 254 -13.19 -33.01 -36.48
C GLU A 254 -14.14 -32.28 -35.53
N THR A 255 -14.48 -33.01 -34.47
CA THR A 255 -15.34 -32.59 -33.37
C THR A 255 -14.45 -32.09 -32.24
N ALA A 256 -14.95 -31.07 -31.51
CA ALA A 256 -14.48 -30.59 -30.20
C ALA A 256 -13.22 -29.71 -30.17
N LEU A 257 -13.35 -28.46 -29.73
CA LEU A 257 -13.13 -28.04 -28.34
C LEU A 257 -13.24 -26.51 -28.22
N GLY A 258 -13.73 -26.06 -27.06
CA GLY A 258 -14.04 -24.65 -26.77
C GLY A 258 -12.91 -23.69 -27.09
N ALA A 259 -13.25 -22.69 -27.93
CA ALA A 259 -12.40 -21.55 -28.21
C ALA A 259 -12.08 -20.83 -26.89
N THR A 260 -10.83 -21.00 -26.46
CA THR A 260 -10.24 -20.22 -25.38
C THR A 260 -10.16 -18.79 -25.90
N THR A 261 -10.90 -17.87 -25.27
CA THR A 261 -10.82 -16.44 -25.56
C THR A 261 -9.41 -15.95 -25.23
N VAL A 262 -8.56 -15.95 -26.26
CA VAL A 262 -7.27 -15.27 -26.23
C VAL A 262 -7.56 -13.78 -26.03
N SER A 263 -7.18 -13.25 -24.88
CA SER A 263 -7.33 -11.83 -24.57
C SER A 263 -6.50 -11.00 -25.55
N ASP A 264 -7.17 -10.23 -26.41
CA ASP A 264 -6.55 -9.37 -27.41
C ASP A 264 -5.50 -8.41 -26.81
N PRO A 265 -4.25 -8.39 -27.32
CA PRO A 265 -3.18 -7.51 -26.84
C PRO A 265 -3.51 -6.01 -26.95
N PHE A 266 -4.42 -5.64 -27.85
CA PHE A 266 -4.82 -4.25 -28.10
C PHE A 266 -5.68 -3.63 -26.98
N LYS A 267 -6.25 -4.45 -26.07
CA LYS A 267 -6.92 -3.93 -24.86
C LYS A 267 -5.96 -3.22 -23.90
N ASN A 268 -4.70 -3.66 -23.84
CA ASN A 268 -3.66 -3.04 -23.01
C ASN A 268 -3.32 -1.61 -23.45
N PHE A 269 -3.46 -1.29 -24.74
CA PHE A 269 -3.23 0.06 -25.26
C PHE A 269 -4.36 1.02 -24.88
N SER A 270 -5.60 0.52 -24.78
CA SER A 270 -6.75 1.29 -24.29
C SER A 270 -6.64 1.61 -22.80
N ALA A 271 -6.19 0.66 -21.99
CA ALA A 271 -5.94 0.88 -20.56
C ALA A 271 -4.84 1.94 -20.33
N SER A 272 -3.79 1.93 -21.16
CA SER A 272 -2.69 2.91 -21.08
C SER A 272 -3.17 4.36 -21.32
N ARG A 273 -4.16 4.57 -22.19
CA ARG A 273 -4.78 5.89 -22.40
C ARG A 273 -5.53 6.41 -21.18
N GLU A 274 -6.08 5.52 -20.37
CA GLU A 274 -6.79 5.89 -19.15
C GLU A 274 -5.82 6.32 -18.04
N PHE A 275 -4.66 5.66 -17.95
CA PHE A 275 -3.57 6.05 -17.03
C PHE A 275 -2.83 7.34 -17.47
N LEU A 276 -2.81 7.64 -18.77
CA LEU A 276 -2.16 8.82 -19.33
C LEU A 276 -3.09 10.05 -19.44
N ARG A 277 -4.25 10.02 -18.79
CA ARG A 277 -5.07 11.23 -18.64
C ARG A 277 -4.30 12.29 -17.86
N GLU A 278 -4.39 13.52 -18.32
CA GLU A 278 -3.67 14.66 -17.70
C GLU A 278 -3.93 14.76 -16.20
N GLU A 279 -5.20 14.63 -15.78
CA GLU A 279 -5.62 14.64 -14.38
C GLU A 279 -4.89 13.57 -13.54
N VAL A 280 -4.74 12.36 -14.07
CA VAL A 280 -4.07 11.24 -13.39
C VAL A 280 -2.57 11.48 -13.31
N VAL A 281 -1.96 11.93 -14.40
CA VAL A 281 -0.51 12.22 -14.45
C VAL A 281 -0.15 13.34 -13.46
N VAL A 282 -0.96 14.39 -13.37
CA VAL A 282 -0.75 15.48 -12.41
C VAL A 282 -0.84 14.97 -10.98
N LEU A 283 -1.86 14.17 -10.66
CA LEU A 283 -2.04 13.60 -9.32
C LEU A 283 -0.91 12.63 -8.95
N LEU A 284 -0.49 11.74 -9.86
CA LEU A 284 0.61 10.82 -9.63
C LEU A 284 1.94 11.56 -9.44
N THR A 285 2.18 12.62 -10.22
CA THR A 285 3.39 13.45 -10.09
C THR A 285 3.40 14.19 -8.76
N ALA A 286 2.28 14.81 -8.38
CA ALA A 286 2.12 15.49 -7.09
C ALA A 286 2.33 14.52 -5.92
N GLN A 287 1.76 13.31 -6.01
CA GLN A 287 1.93 12.25 -5.01
C GLN A 287 3.39 11.79 -4.91
N PHE A 288 4.06 11.58 -6.04
CA PHE A 288 5.47 11.20 -6.07
C PHE A 288 6.35 12.26 -5.41
N ILE A 289 6.19 13.53 -5.79
CA ILE A 289 6.97 14.64 -5.23
C ILE A 289 6.74 14.75 -3.72
N THR A 290 5.48 14.62 -3.27
CA THR A 290 5.12 14.72 -1.85
C THR A 290 5.74 13.57 -1.05
N LEU A 291 5.57 12.32 -1.50
CA LEU A 291 6.13 11.15 -0.83
C LEU A 291 7.67 11.16 -0.85
N PHE A 292 8.28 11.56 -1.97
CA PHE A 292 9.73 11.65 -2.08
C PHE A 292 10.31 12.64 -1.04
N ASN A 293 9.73 13.84 -0.97
CA ASN A 293 10.17 14.84 0.01
C ASN A 293 9.92 14.38 1.45
N GLN A 294 8.76 13.77 1.72
CA GLN A 294 8.43 13.23 3.02
C GLN A 294 9.46 12.18 3.46
N THR A 295 9.70 11.14 2.66
CA THR A 295 10.62 10.05 3.01
C THR A 295 12.07 10.54 3.10
N ALA A 296 12.48 11.49 2.24
CA ALA A 296 13.80 12.10 2.33
C ALA A 296 13.98 12.86 3.65
N LEU A 297 12.99 13.66 4.05
CA LEU A 297 13.01 14.38 5.33
C LEU A 297 13.01 13.39 6.50
N GLU A 298 12.09 12.43 6.53
CA GLU A 298 11.98 11.41 7.58
C GLU A 298 13.29 10.65 7.80
N THR A 299 13.99 10.30 6.71
CA THR A 299 15.28 9.61 6.75
C THR A 299 16.40 10.50 7.31
N MET A 300 16.43 11.78 6.93
CA MET A 300 17.52 12.69 7.30
C MET A 300 17.36 13.30 8.69
N VAL A 301 16.13 13.42 9.18
CA VAL A 301 15.82 14.05 10.47
C VAL A 301 16.59 13.41 11.62
N THR A 302 16.57 12.08 11.76
CA THR A 302 17.25 11.39 12.89
C THR A 302 18.78 11.58 12.90
N PRO A 303 19.50 11.41 11.77
CA PRO A 303 20.92 11.77 11.69
C PRO A 303 21.21 13.24 12.00
N LEU A 304 20.38 14.16 11.51
CA LEU A 304 20.55 15.60 11.69
C LEU A 304 20.35 16.02 13.16
N THR A 305 19.31 15.51 13.81
CA THR A 305 19.03 15.81 15.22
C THR A 305 20.12 15.28 16.14
N GLN A 306 20.66 14.09 15.84
CA GLN A 306 21.83 13.58 16.53
C GLN A 306 23.06 14.47 16.33
N ARG A 307 23.32 14.94 15.10
CA ARG A 307 24.52 15.74 14.77
C ARG A 307 24.47 17.16 15.34
N TYR A 308 23.32 17.83 15.23
CA TYR A 308 23.19 19.25 15.59
C TYR A 308 22.69 19.49 17.01
N PHE A 309 21.83 18.61 17.53
CA PHE A 309 21.20 18.76 18.84
C PHE A 309 21.65 17.69 19.85
N GLY A 310 22.47 16.72 19.43
CA GLY A 310 22.92 15.64 20.30
C GLY A 310 21.80 14.68 20.71
N PHE A 311 20.70 14.66 19.97
CA PHE A 311 19.55 13.83 20.32
C PHE A 311 19.93 12.35 20.31
N GLY A 312 19.65 11.70 21.44
CA GLY A 312 19.61 10.25 21.53
C GLY A 312 18.26 9.70 21.06
N GLU A 313 18.10 8.40 21.20
CA GLU A 313 16.87 7.66 20.92
C GLU A 313 15.62 8.33 21.52
N LEU A 314 15.62 8.62 22.82
CA LEU A 314 14.47 9.22 23.50
C LEU A 314 14.07 10.57 22.89
N GLY A 315 15.04 11.42 22.57
CA GLY A 315 14.79 12.72 21.95
C GLY A 315 14.18 12.57 20.56
N ASN A 316 14.66 11.60 19.78
CA ASN A 316 14.11 11.30 18.46
C ASN A 316 12.70 10.74 18.57
N SER A 317 12.45 9.76 19.44
CA SER A 317 11.11 9.20 19.64
C SER A 317 10.10 10.24 20.13
N LEU A 318 10.49 11.14 21.06
CA LEU A 318 9.62 12.24 21.48
C LEU A 318 9.31 13.22 20.34
N MET A 319 10.31 13.55 19.52
CA MET A 319 10.11 14.42 18.36
C MET A 319 9.18 13.78 17.32
N TYR A 320 9.33 12.49 17.00
CA TYR A 320 8.38 11.79 16.11
C TYR A 320 6.99 11.68 16.74
N GLY A 321 6.89 11.54 18.06
CA GLY A 321 5.61 11.61 18.79
C GLY A 321 4.92 12.96 18.63
N LEU A 322 5.65 14.07 18.78
CA LEU A 322 5.13 15.43 18.56
C LEU A 322 4.71 15.66 17.10
N CYS A 323 5.51 15.19 16.14
CA CYS A 323 5.15 15.21 14.72
C CYS A 323 3.86 14.41 14.47
N GLY A 324 3.68 13.26 15.12
CA GLY A 324 2.43 12.50 15.04
C GLY A 324 1.21 13.29 15.52
N VAL A 325 1.35 14.04 16.62
CA VAL A 325 0.26 14.92 17.13
C VAL A 325 -0.04 16.05 16.14
N GLU A 326 1.01 16.66 15.57
CA GLU A 326 0.87 17.70 14.54
C GLU A 326 0.11 17.17 13.31
N VAL A 327 0.41 15.95 12.84
CA VAL A 327 -0.29 15.34 11.70
C VAL A 327 -1.78 15.15 11.99
N ILE A 328 -2.17 14.80 13.22
CA ILE A 328 -3.58 14.64 13.60
C ILE A 328 -4.31 15.98 13.59
N LEU A 329 -3.69 17.02 14.15
CA LEU A 329 -4.22 18.38 14.10
C LEU A 329 -4.36 18.84 12.63
N GLY A 330 -3.37 18.54 11.81
CA GLY A 330 -3.39 18.76 10.37
C GLY A 330 -4.55 18.03 9.67
N PHE A 331 -4.81 16.77 10.02
CA PHE A 331 -5.94 16.01 9.46
C PHE A 331 -7.29 16.66 9.78
N PHE A 332 -7.53 17.05 11.04
CA PHE A 332 -8.76 17.75 11.41
C PHE A 332 -8.88 19.10 10.72
N PHE A 333 -7.77 19.83 10.60
CA PHE A 333 -7.72 21.11 9.88
C PHE A 333 -8.05 20.94 8.39
N VAL A 334 -7.44 19.97 7.72
CA VAL A 334 -7.70 19.68 6.30
C VAL A 334 -9.14 19.21 6.09
N ARG A 335 -9.68 18.37 6.98
CA ARG A 335 -11.08 17.93 6.93
C ARG A 335 -12.05 19.11 7.09
N TRP A 336 -11.73 20.05 7.97
CA TRP A 336 -12.51 21.29 8.09
C TRP A 336 -12.38 22.14 6.83
N LEU A 337 -11.17 22.30 6.30
CA LEU A 337 -10.91 23.12 5.11
C LEU A 337 -11.56 22.55 3.84
N SER A 338 -11.54 21.23 3.65
CA SER A 338 -12.17 20.57 2.49
C SER A 338 -13.69 20.68 2.50
N SER A 339 -14.31 20.87 3.68
CA SER A 339 -15.75 21.16 3.76
C SER A 339 -16.12 22.57 3.28
N LYS A 340 -15.14 23.47 3.17
CA LYS A 340 -15.33 24.89 2.83
C LYS A 340 -14.80 25.26 1.46
N VAL A 341 -13.85 24.50 0.93
CA VAL A 341 -13.09 24.85 -0.28
C VAL A 341 -13.03 23.64 -1.21
N ALA A 342 -13.10 23.87 -2.52
CA ALA A 342 -12.96 22.82 -3.52
C ALA A 342 -11.62 22.07 -3.40
N ASP A 343 -11.65 20.74 -3.57
CA ASP A 343 -10.49 19.84 -3.39
C ASP A 343 -9.25 20.25 -4.20
N ARG A 344 -9.44 20.76 -5.42
CA ARG A 344 -8.35 21.27 -6.27
C ARG A 344 -7.55 22.40 -5.62
N VAL A 345 -8.22 23.26 -4.86
CA VAL A 345 -7.57 24.38 -4.16
C VAL A 345 -6.85 23.86 -2.93
N VAL A 346 -7.46 22.92 -2.20
CA VAL A 346 -6.82 22.25 -1.05
C VAL A 346 -5.52 21.56 -1.49
N LEU A 347 -5.56 20.85 -2.62
CA LEU A 347 -4.38 20.21 -3.21
C LEU A 347 -3.30 21.23 -3.61
N ALA A 348 -3.68 22.31 -4.29
CA ALA A 348 -2.73 23.36 -4.70
C ALA A 348 -2.08 24.05 -3.50
N VAL A 349 -2.87 24.40 -2.47
CA VAL A 349 -2.37 24.99 -1.22
C VAL A 349 -1.43 24.01 -0.52
N GLY A 350 -1.77 22.72 -0.45
CA GLY A 350 -0.91 21.68 0.12
C GLY A 350 0.45 21.60 -0.60
N LEU A 351 0.46 21.63 -1.93
CA LEU A 351 1.69 21.62 -2.72
C LEU A 351 2.55 22.87 -2.48
N VAL A 352 1.94 24.05 -2.40
CA VAL A 352 2.65 25.29 -2.07
C VAL A 352 3.29 25.19 -0.68
N ILE A 353 2.55 24.70 0.31
CA ILE A 353 3.07 24.49 1.67
C ILE A 353 4.26 23.53 1.64
N CYS A 354 4.16 22.38 0.97
CA CYS A 354 5.28 21.45 0.81
C CYS A 354 6.51 22.11 0.19
N CYS A 355 6.35 22.86 -0.91
CA CYS A 355 7.45 23.58 -1.54
C CYS A 355 8.10 24.60 -0.59
N THR A 356 7.29 25.38 0.13
CA THR A 356 7.81 26.35 1.12
C THR A 356 8.56 25.66 2.26
N ALA A 357 8.08 24.50 2.72
CA ALA A 357 8.75 23.70 3.75
C ALA A 357 10.10 23.14 3.27
N CYS A 358 10.20 22.70 2.01
CA CYS A 358 11.46 22.28 1.41
C CYS A 358 12.46 23.43 1.33
N VAL A 359 12.03 24.61 0.87
CA VAL A 359 12.87 25.82 0.82
C VAL A 359 13.33 26.22 2.22
N TRP A 360 12.42 26.21 3.20
CA TRP A 360 12.75 26.47 4.60
C TRP A 360 13.78 25.49 5.14
N SER A 361 13.62 24.20 4.84
CA SER A 361 14.57 23.15 5.26
C SER A 361 15.96 23.38 4.68
N LEU A 362 16.06 23.78 3.41
CA LEU A 362 17.34 24.14 2.78
C LEU A 362 17.99 25.35 3.47
N VAL A 363 17.24 26.41 3.73
CA VAL A 363 17.73 27.60 4.44
C VAL A 363 18.20 27.25 5.85
N PHE A 364 17.43 26.45 6.58
CA PHE A 364 17.78 25.99 7.93
C PHE A 364 19.07 25.15 7.92
N LEU A 365 19.22 24.23 6.97
CA LEU A 365 20.43 23.41 6.84
C LEU A 365 21.68 24.22 6.48
N CYS A 366 21.54 25.33 5.77
CA CYS A 366 22.65 26.24 5.49
C CYS A 366 23.11 27.01 6.75
N ASN A 367 22.24 27.24 7.74
CA ASN A 367 22.60 27.95 8.96
C ASN A 367 21.82 27.44 10.19
N PRO A 368 22.17 26.25 10.71
CA PRO A 368 21.46 25.65 11.84
C PRO A 368 21.70 26.46 13.11
N ARG A 369 20.72 27.30 13.47
CA ARG A 369 20.73 28.11 14.70
C ARG A 369 20.37 27.23 15.89
N GLY A 370 21.38 26.70 16.58
CA GLY A 370 21.21 25.88 17.78
C GLY A 370 22.48 25.19 18.27
N GLY A 371 23.47 24.97 17.39
CA GLY A 371 24.71 24.25 17.69
C GLY A 371 25.97 25.11 17.91
N LYS A 372 25.85 26.44 18.09
CA LYS A 372 27.03 27.33 18.18
C LYS A 372 27.97 27.03 19.36
N ASN A 373 27.53 26.24 20.34
CA ASN A 373 28.37 25.86 21.49
C ASN A 373 29.10 24.51 21.33
N LEU A 374 28.67 23.60 20.44
CA LEU A 374 29.34 22.29 20.29
C LEU A 374 30.50 22.30 19.28
N CYS A 375 30.39 23.05 18.18
CA CYS A 375 31.46 23.12 17.18
C CYS A 375 32.72 23.81 17.74
N THR A 376 32.53 24.79 18.64
CA THR A 376 33.60 25.47 19.38
C THR A 376 34.24 24.56 20.44
N GLN A 377 33.43 23.71 21.11
CA GLN A 377 33.90 22.70 22.07
C GLN A 377 34.71 21.58 21.38
N MET A 378 34.30 21.10 20.21
CA MET A 378 35.08 20.10 19.44
C MET A 378 36.40 20.65 18.91
N LYS A 379 36.44 21.92 18.48
CA LYS A 379 37.72 22.59 18.11
C LYS A 379 38.65 22.82 19.31
N HIS A 380 38.11 22.94 20.51
CA HIS A 380 38.92 23.01 21.75
C HIS A 380 39.41 21.63 22.22
N MET A 381 38.62 20.56 22.05
CA MET A 381 39.07 19.20 22.39
C MET A 381 40.13 18.65 21.43
N GLN A 382 40.07 18.94 20.12
CA GLN A 382 41.12 18.54 19.18
C GLN A 382 42.42 19.36 19.27
N ARG A 383 42.46 20.39 20.13
CA ARG A 383 43.71 21.12 20.44
C ARG A 383 44.38 20.60 21.72
N HIS A 384 43.78 19.66 22.44
CA HIS A 384 44.28 19.21 23.75
C HIS A 384 44.41 17.69 23.94
N ASN A 385 44.13 16.87 22.93
CA ASN A 385 44.48 15.45 22.82
C ASN A 385 44.51 15.07 21.34
#